data_AF-A0A7Y5WXV8-F1
#
_entry.id   AF-A0A7Y5WXV8-F1
#
_cell.length_a   1.000
_cell.length_b   1.000
_cell.length_c   1.000
_cell.angle_alpha   90.00
_cell.angle_beta   90.00
_cell.angle_gamma   90.00
#
_symmetry.space_group_name_H-M   'P 1'
#
loop_
_entity.id
_entity.type
_entity.pdbx_description
1 polymer ?
#
loop_
_entity_poly.entity_id
_entity_poly.type
_entity_poly.pdbx_seq_one_letter_code
_entity_poly.pdbx_strand_id
1 'polypeptide(L)'
;MREPGVEDATRRTRLANERTYLAWWRTGLTALAVAVGVGRVVPELSDVERWPYELAGAGFGVLGLAFIAIGYVRTRAVEAALDRGEFAPLGVRLPLALLVAGIVLSAATIVIVIFAR
;
A
#
# COMPACT_ATOMS: atom_id res chain seq x y z
N MET A 1 0.81 -36.34 -15.89
CA MET A 1 1.47 -35.36 -16.77
C MET A 1 0.46 -34.25 -17.00
N ARG A 2 0.66 -33.05 -16.43
CA ARG A 2 -0.27 -31.93 -16.68
C ARG A 2 -0.02 -31.43 -18.10
N GLU A 3 -1.05 -30.99 -18.81
CA GLU A 3 -0.89 -30.50 -20.17
C GLU A 3 0.10 -29.32 -20.21
N PRO A 4 1.05 -29.27 -21.16
CA PRO A 4 2.12 -28.26 -21.19
C PRO A 4 1.61 -26.81 -21.09
N GLY A 5 0.43 -26.52 -21.64
CA GLY A 5 -0.18 -25.19 -21.58
C GLY A 5 -0.66 -24.76 -20.19
N VAL A 6 -1.04 -25.71 -19.32
CA VAL A 6 -1.51 -25.43 -17.95
C VAL A 6 -0.33 -25.09 -17.03
N GLU A 7 0.80 -25.77 -17.20
CA GLU A 7 2.02 -25.50 -16.43
C GLU A 7 2.58 -24.10 -16.75
N ASP A 8 2.60 -23.71 -18.03
CA ASP A 8 3.06 -22.39 -18.45
C ASP A 8 2.13 -21.26 -17.95
N ALA A 9 0.81 -21.47 -18.01
CA ALA A 9 -0.16 -20.52 -17.47
C ALA A 9 -0.01 -20.32 -15.94
N THR A 10 0.27 -21.39 -15.21
CA THR A 10 0.49 -21.34 -13.76
C THR A 10 1.78 -20.58 -13.42
N ARG A 11 2.88 -20.87 -14.14
CA ARG A 11 4.16 -20.16 -14.00
C ARG A 11 4.00 -18.65 -14.23
N ARG A 12 3.32 -18.26 -15.30
CA ARG A 12 3.04 -16.85 -15.62
C ARG A 12 2.25 -16.15 -14.51
N THR A 13 1.30 -16.86 -13.90
CA THR A 13 0.50 -16.30 -12.80
C THR A 13 1.32 -16.10 -11.52
N ARG A 14 2.24 -17.02 -11.20
CA ARG A 14 3.18 -16.84 -10.06
C ARG A 14 4.09 -15.63 -10.25
N LEU A 15 4.70 -15.48 -11.43
CA LEU A 15 5.53 -14.30 -11.75
C LEU A 15 4.74 -12.99 -11.72
N ALA A 16 3.45 -13.03 -12.09
CA ALA A 16 2.57 -11.87 -11.93
C ALA A 16 2.32 -11.55 -10.44
N ASN A 17 2.09 -12.56 -9.61
CA ASN A 17 1.88 -12.41 -8.16
C ASN A 17 3.12 -11.81 -7.47
N GLU A 18 4.32 -12.25 -7.83
CA GLU A 18 5.60 -11.68 -7.35
C GLU A 18 5.76 -10.20 -7.74
N ARG A 19 5.43 -9.84 -8.99
CA ARG A 19 5.47 -8.42 -9.43
C ARG A 19 4.49 -7.57 -8.66
N THR A 20 3.28 -8.08 -8.40
CA THR A 20 2.30 -7.38 -7.58
C THR A 20 2.80 -7.23 -6.15
N TYR A 21 3.42 -8.25 -5.55
CA TYR A 21 4.05 -8.17 -4.21
C TYR A 21 5.09 -7.05 -4.12
N LEU A 22 5.99 -6.95 -5.10
CA LEU A 22 6.99 -5.89 -5.15
C LEU A 22 6.35 -4.51 -5.37
N ALA A 23 5.22 -4.43 -6.09
CA ALA A 23 4.46 -3.20 -6.20
C ALA A 23 3.87 -2.76 -4.85
N TRP A 24 3.30 -3.68 -4.06
CA TRP A 24 2.83 -3.40 -2.69
C TRP A 24 3.96 -2.87 -1.80
N TRP A 25 5.14 -3.51 -1.84
CA TRP A 25 6.32 -3.05 -1.10
C TRP A 25 6.74 -1.64 -1.49
N ARG A 26 6.88 -1.39 -2.79
CA ARG A 26 7.27 -0.07 -3.30
C ARG A 26 6.28 1.01 -2.85
N THR A 27 4.97 0.77 -2.98
CA THR A 27 3.95 1.73 -2.53
C THR A 27 4.01 1.95 -1.02
N GLY A 28 4.19 0.89 -0.23
CA GLY A 28 4.33 0.99 1.22
C GLY A 28 5.55 1.79 1.66
N LEU A 29 6.71 1.56 1.03
CA LEU A 29 7.95 2.31 1.29
C LEU A 29 7.81 3.78 0.89
N THR A 30 7.15 4.08 -0.23
CA THR A 30 6.87 5.47 -0.62
C THR A 30 5.97 6.16 0.41
N ALA A 31 4.93 5.49 0.89
CA ALA A 31 4.06 6.05 1.92
C ALA A 31 4.82 6.28 3.25
N LEU A 32 5.74 5.39 3.63
CA LEU A 32 6.61 5.58 4.79
C LEU A 32 7.58 6.76 4.60
N ALA A 33 8.12 6.96 3.40
CA ALA A 33 8.95 8.13 3.11
C ALA A 33 8.14 9.43 3.21
N VAL A 34 6.91 9.45 2.69
CA VAL A 34 5.98 10.57 2.84
C VAL A 34 5.63 10.81 4.32
N ALA A 35 5.45 9.75 5.11
CA ALA A 35 5.19 9.85 6.55
C ALA A 35 6.30 10.62 7.28
N VAL A 36 7.57 10.31 6.97
CA VAL A 36 8.73 11.02 7.53
C VAL A 36 8.79 12.46 7.02
N GLY A 37 8.59 12.66 5.72
CA GLY A 37 8.61 13.97 5.08
C GLY A 37 7.57 14.92 5.67
N VAL A 38 6.30 14.51 5.65
CA VAL A 38 5.18 15.30 6.17
C VAL A 38 5.25 15.42 7.70
N GLY A 39 5.51 14.31 8.40
CA GLY A 39 5.40 14.26 9.86
C GLY A 39 6.52 14.93 10.64
N ARG A 40 7.72 15.06 10.05
CA ARG A 40 8.89 15.61 10.75
C ARG A 40 9.66 16.65 9.95
N VAL A 41 9.92 16.38 8.67
CA VAL A 41 10.76 17.28 7.85
C VAL A 41 10.06 18.62 7.62
N VAL A 42 8.80 18.63 7.21
CA VAL A 42 8.06 19.88 6.95
C VAL A 42 7.93 20.77 8.20
N PRO A 43 7.41 20.29 9.35
CA PRO A 43 7.24 21.15 10.52
C PRO A 43 8.56 21.66 11.11
N GLU A 44 9.67 20.92 10.95
CA GLU A 44 11.00 21.36 11.40
C GLU A 44 11.57 22.52 10.55
N LEU A 45 11.14 22.62 9.28
CA LEU A 45 11.62 23.64 8.35
C LEU A 45 10.74 24.90 8.30
N SER A 46 9.52 24.87 8.84
CA SER A 46 8.50 25.89 8.59
C SER A 46 8.02 26.67 9.82
N ASP A 47 8.53 26.41 11.03
CA ASP A 47 8.11 27.09 12.29
C ASP A 47 6.58 27.12 12.51
N VAL A 48 5.88 26.09 12.02
CA VAL A 48 4.43 25.89 12.09
C VAL A 48 4.04 24.96 13.25
N GLU A 49 2.76 24.94 13.59
CA GLU A 49 2.21 23.97 14.53
C GLU A 49 2.49 22.53 14.09
N ARG A 50 3.11 21.73 14.98
CA ARG A 50 3.66 20.41 14.62
C ARG A 50 2.62 19.29 14.57
N TRP A 51 1.59 19.40 15.40
CA TRP A 51 0.62 18.31 15.62
C TRP A 51 -0.16 17.88 14.36
N PRO A 52 -0.59 18.77 13.42
CA PRO A 52 -1.33 18.34 12.24
C PRO A 52 -0.45 17.53 11.30
N TYR A 53 0.79 17.96 11.13
CA TYR A 53 1.81 17.30 10.33
C TYR A 53 2.16 15.93 10.91
N GLU A 54 2.40 15.85 12.23
CA GLU A 54 2.68 14.59 12.91
C GLU A 54 1.53 13.59 12.75
N LEU A 55 0.27 14.05 12.86
CA LEU A 55 -0.90 13.21 12.67
C LEU A 55 -1.03 12.71 11.22
N ALA A 56 -0.84 13.59 10.23
CA ALA A 56 -0.84 13.21 8.82
C ALA A 56 0.30 12.23 8.50
N GLY A 57 1.49 12.48 9.02
CA GLY A 57 2.65 11.60 8.91
C GLY A 57 2.38 10.21 9.51
N ALA A 58 1.83 10.15 10.73
CA ALA A 58 1.43 8.89 11.36
C ALA A 58 0.40 8.14 10.50
N GLY A 59 -0.57 8.85 9.91
CA GLY A 59 -1.55 8.30 8.98
C GLY A 59 -0.91 7.65 7.74
N PHE A 60 0.02 8.33 7.08
CA PHE A 60 0.78 7.74 5.98
C PHE A 60 1.65 6.56 6.44
N GLY A 61 2.19 6.61 7.65
CA GLY A 61 2.97 5.51 8.24
C GLY A 61 2.14 4.24 8.41
N VAL A 62 0.94 4.38 8.99
CA VAL A 62 -0.02 3.28 9.12
C VAL A 62 -0.44 2.76 7.74
N LEU A 63 -0.71 3.65 6.78
CA LEU A 63 -1.06 3.26 5.42
C LEU A 63 0.07 2.49 4.74
N GLY A 64 1.33 2.93 4.90
CA GLY A 64 2.50 2.27 4.35
C GLY A 64 2.71 0.86 4.92
N LEU A 65 2.56 0.72 6.25
CA LEU A 65 2.60 -0.58 6.91
C LEU A 65 1.45 -1.49 6.43
N ALA A 66 0.25 -0.93 6.23
CA ALA A 66 -0.89 -1.67 5.69
C ALA A 66 -0.60 -2.18 4.28
N PHE A 67 -0.02 -1.38 3.38
CA PHE A 67 0.39 -1.84 2.04
C PHE A 67 1.35 -3.04 2.12
N ILE A 68 2.37 -2.99 2.99
CA ILE A 68 3.33 -4.09 3.16
C ILE A 68 2.66 -5.35 3.70
N ALA A 69 1.86 -5.22 4.78
CA ALA A 69 1.20 -6.35 5.43
C ALA A 69 0.15 -7.00 4.51
N ILE A 70 -0.70 -6.19 3.86
CA ILE A 70 -1.71 -6.66 2.91
C ILE A 70 -1.03 -7.34 1.71
N GLY A 71 0.04 -6.74 1.19
CA GLY A 71 0.82 -7.32 0.09
C GLY A 71 1.29 -8.73 0.44
N TYR A 72 1.89 -8.92 1.62
CA TYR A 72 2.35 -10.23 2.08
C TYR A 72 1.21 -11.25 2.21
N VAL A 73 0.15 -10.90 2.95
CA VAL A 73 -0.99 -11.80 3.16
C VAL A 73 -1.65 -12.17 1.83
N ARG A 74 -1.80 -11.21 0.93
CA ARG A 74 -2.44 -11.42 -0.37
C ARG A 74 -1.60 -12.31 -1.28
N THR A 75 -0.30 -12.08 -1.37
CA THR A 75 0.60 -12.92 -2.17
C THR A 75 0.57 -14.36 -1.68
N ARG A 76 0.57 -14.59 -0.36
CA ARG A 76 0.45 -15.93 0.24
C ARG A 76 -0.92 -16.58 -0.03
N ALA A 77 -2.00 -15.81 0.04
CA ALA A 77 -3.34 -16.32 -0.25
C ALA A 77 -3.51 -16.73 -1.72
N VAL A 78 -2.94 -15.96 -2.66
CA VAL A 78 -2.93 -16.30 -4.09
C VAL A 78 -2.07 -17.53 -4.35
N GLU A 79 -0.88 -17.62 -3.75
CA GLU A 79 0.00 -18.78 -3.89
C GLU A 79 -0.70 -20.07 -3.41
N ALA A 80 -1.33 -20.02 -2.23
CA ALA A 80 -2.05 -21.16 -1.67
C ALA A 80 -3.28 -21.56 -2.52
N ALA A 81 -3.95 -20.59 -3.17
CA ALA A 81 -5.04 -20.89 -4.09
C ALA A 81 -4.52 -21.53 -5.38
N LEU A 82 -3.41 -21.04 -5.94
CA LEU A 82 -2.74 -21.65 -7.10
C LEU A 82 -2.30 -23.09 -6.82
N ASP A 83 -1.77 -23.37 -5.63
CA ASP A 83 -1.39 -24.73 -5.23
C ASP A 83 -2.59 -25.69 -5.18
N ARG A 84 -3.78 -25.17 -4.86
CA ARG A 84 -5.05 -25.92 -4.87
C ARG A 84 -5.77 -25.94 -6.22
N GLY A 85 -5.27 -25.22 -7.23
CA GLY A 85 -5.96 -25.04 -8.51
C GLY A 85 -7.22 -24.15 -8.42
N GLU A 86 -7.32 -23.32 -7.38
CA GLU A 86 -8.44 -22.44 -7.10
C GLU A 86 -8.14 -20.98 -7.48
N PHE A 87 -9.20 -20.18 -7.61
CA PHE A 87 -9.09 -18.73 -7.80
C PHE A 87 -9.27 -17.99 -6.47
N ALA A 88 -8.37 -17.05 -6.17
CA ALA A 88 -8.52 -16.15 -5.02
C ALA A 88 -9.05 -14.79 -5.49
N PRO A 89 -10.35 -14.49 -5.46
CA PRO A 89 -10.87 -13.19 -5.86
C PRO A 89 -10.42 -12.09 -4.89
N LEU A 90 -10.28 -10.86 -5.41
CA LEU A 90 -10.04 -9.68 -4.59
C LEU A 90 -11.39 -9.09 -4.21
N GLY A 91 -11.75 -9.12 -2.93
CA GLY A 91 -12.98 -8.47 -2.47
C GLY A 91 -12.91 -6.95 -2.64
N VAL A 92 -14.05 -6.31 -2.95
CA VAL A 92 -14.12 -4.86 -3.22
C VAL A 92 -13.78 -3.98 -2.01
N ARG A 93 -14.00 -4.49 -0.79
CA ARG A 93 -13.89 -3.71 0.45
C ARG A 93 -12.46 -3.23 0.72
N LEU A 94 -11.48 -4.09 0.49
CA LEU A 94 -10.08 -3.80 0.82
C LEU A 94 -9.46 -2.74 -0.11
N PRO A 95 -9.55 -2.87 -1.46
CA PRO A 95 -9.10 -1.81 -2.37
C PRO A 95 -9.83 -0.49 -2.13
N LEU A 96 -11.14 -0.54 -1.86
CA LEU A 96 -11.93 0.66 -1.57
C LEU A 96 -11.46 1.35 -0.28
N ALA A 97 -11.18 0.60 0.78
CA ALA A 97 -10.66 1.16 2.03
C ALA A 97 -9.30 1.84 1.83
N LEU A 98 -8.39 1.20 1.09
CA LEU A 98 -7.07 1.79 0.77
C LEU A 98 -7.20 3.04 -0.11
N LEU A 99 -8.11 3.04 -1.08
CA LEU A 99 -8.41 4.18 -1.93
C LEU A 99 -8.92 5.36 -1.08
N VAL A 100 -9.93 5.13 -0.25
CA VAL A 100 -10.52 6.16 0.62
C VAL A 100 -9.47 6.69 1.61
N ALA A 101 -8.69 5.82 2.24
CA ALA A 101 -7.61 6.24 3.15
C ALA A 101 -6.58 7.12 2.44
N GLY A 102 -6.15 6.72 1.23
CA GLY A 102 -5.23 7.50 0.41
C GLY A 102 -5.78 8.88 0.04
N ILE A 103 -7.05 8.97 -0.37
CA ILE A 103 -7.73 10.23 -0.68
C ILE A 103 -7.80 11.13 0.56
N VAL A 104 -8.25 10.59 1.69
CA VAL A 104 -8.41 11.35 2.93
C VAL A 104 -7.07 11.92 3.42
N LEU A 105 -6.01 11.11 3.44
CA LEU A 105 -4.68 11.56 3.85
C LEU A 105 -4.11 12.61 2.90
N SER A 106 -4.31 12.43 1.58
CA SER A 106 -3.84 13.39 0.58
C SER A 106 -4.58 14.72 0.71
N ALA A 107 -5.91 14.70 0.85
CA ALA A 107 -6.71 15.90 1.05
C ALA A 107 -6.34 16.60 2.36
N ALA A 108 -6.20 15.87 3.47
CA ALA A 108 -5.78 16.41 4.75
C ALA A 108 -4.41 17.10 4.65
N THR A 109 -3.45 16.48 3.96
CA THR A 109 -2.11 17.07 3.75
C THR A 109 -2.18 18.37 2.96
N ILE A 110 -2.99 18.41 1.89
CA ILE A 110 -3.19 19.64 1.09
C ILE A 110 -3.80 20.75 1.95
N VAL A 111 -4.83 20.43 2.75
CA VAL A 111 -5.46 21.38 3.67
C VAL A 111 -4.44 21.90 4.67
N ILE A 112 -3.68 21.02 5.33
CA ILE A 112 -2.63 21.41 6.27
C ILE A 112 -1.64 22.37 5.61
N VAL A 113 -1.14 22.04 4.41
CA VAL A 113 -0.16 22.88 3.71
C VAL A 113 -0.73 24.25 3.31
N ILE A 114 -2.01 24.33 2.90
CA ILE A 114 -2.65 25.59 2.49
C ILE A 114 -2.94 26.49 3.69
N PHE A 115 -3.32 25.92 4.82
CA PHE A 115 -3.73 26.66 6.02
C PHE A 115 -2.62 26.81 7.06
N ALA A 116 -1.47 26.19 6.84
CA ALA A 116 -0.26 26.42 7.61
C ALA A 116 0.12 27.89 7.51
N ARG A 117 0.04 28.59 8.63
CA ARG A 117 0.44 29.98 8.82
C ARG A 117 1.40 30.08 9.98
#